data_AF-A0A7S2PDY3-F1
#
_entry.id   AF-A0A7S2PDY3-F1
#
_cell.length_a   1.000
_cell.length_b   1.000
_cell.length_c   1.000
_cell.angle_alpha   90.00
_cell.angle_beta   90.00
_cell.angle_gamma   90.00
#
_symmetry.space_group_name_H-M   'P 1'
#
loop_
_entity.id
_entity.type
_entity.pdbx_description
1 polymer ?
#
loop_
_entity_poly.entity_id
_entity_poly.type
_entity_poly.pdbx_seq_one_letter_code
_entity_poly.pdbx_strand_id
1 'polypeptide(L)'
;AVAALGAPVGVTADIGGSTRIPAFFCGLFGHKATGGLVPNTRTHLDNFHGAVCRICQAGVVTRHAEDLHALVQLVAGPPERDEDPMVDEYLPALVVPAPPIVV
;
A
#
# COMPACT_ATOMS: atom_id res chain seq x y z
N ALA A 1 3.10 16.33 -1.72
CA ALA A 1 1.77 16.75 -1.20
C ALA A 1 1.68 16.56 0.31
N VAL A 2 1.81 15.34 0.85
CA VAL A 2 1.60 15.05 2.28
C VAL A 2 2.52 15.83 3.23
N ALA A 3 3.83 15.82 2.99
CA ALA A 3 4.79 16.56 3.81
C ALA A 3 4.59 18.08 3.75
N ALA A 4 4.06 18.59 2.64
CA ALA A 4 3.75 20.00 2.43
C ALA A 4 2.33 20.38 2.91
N LEU A 5 1.65 19.49 3.64
CA LEU A 5 0.27 19.67 4.12
C LEU A 5 -0.78 19.89 3.03
N GLY A 6 -0.46 19.56 1.77
CA GLY A 6 -1.41 19.64 0.65
C GLY A 6 -2.36 18.43 0.56
N ALA A 7 -2.07 17.36 1.31
CA ALA A 7 -2.93 16.19 1.44
C ALA A 7 -2.70 15.52 2.80
N PRO A 8 -3.69 14.82 3.36
CA PRO A 8 -3.53 14.12 4.63
C PRO A 8 -2.73 12.82 4.48
N VAL A 9 -2.96 12.10 3.38
CA VAL A 9 -2.33 10.82 3.05
C VAL A 9 -2.01 10.77 1.55
N GLY A 10 -1.16 9.84 1.15
CA GLY A 10 -0.80 9.63 -0.26
C GLY A 10 -0.79 8.16 -0.63
N VAL A 11 -1.36 7.84 -1.79
CA VAL A 11 -1.20 6.53 -2.43
C VAL A 11 0.04 6.57 -3.32
N THR A 12 0.81 5.49 -3.31
CA THR A 12 2.13 5.39 -3.93
C THR A 12 2.33 4.01 -4.57
N ALA A 13 3.44 3.82 -5.28
CA ALA A 13 3.87 2.52 -5.77
C ALA A 13 5.35 2.32 -5.46
N ASP A 14 5.74 1.10 -5.09
CA ASP A 14 7.09 0.74 -4.66
C ASP A 14 7.50 -0.58 -5.31
N ILE A 15 8.55 -0.51 -6.13
CA ILE A 15 9.29 -1.66 -6.64
C ILE A 15 10.69 -1.71 -6.04
N GLY A 16 11.40 -0.58 -6.08
CA GLY A 16 12.77 -0.41 -5.61
C GLY A 16 12.91 0.52 -4.41
N GLY A 17 11.80 0.85 -3.73
CA GLY A 17 11.79 1.79 -2.62
C GLY A 17 11.04 3.09 -2.90
N SER A 18 10.33 3.23 -4.03
CA SER A 18 9.69 4.51 -4.44
C SER A 18 8.59 5.02 -3.50
N THR A 19 8.17 4.24 -2.50
CA THR A 19 7.37 4.73 -1.36
C THR A 19 8.27 5.04 -0.17
N ARG A 20 9.13 4.09 0.20
CA ARG A 20 9.96 4.16 1.43
C ARG A 20 11.04 5.24 1.37
N ILE A 21 11.70 5.39 0.22
CA ILE A 21 12.77 6.35 -0.02
C ILE A 21 12.24 7.80 0.10
N PRO A 22 11.22 8.23 -0.67
CA PRO A 22 10.72 9.60 -0.53
C PRO A 22 10.04 9.82 0.83
N ALA A 23 9.39 8.81 1.42
CA ALA A 23 8.86 8.93 2.78
C ALA A 23 9.97 9.26 3.78
N PHE A 24 11.11 8.56 3.70
CA PHE A 24 12.28 8.84 4.53
C PHE A 24 12.82 10.26 4.33
N PHE A 25 13.02 10.70 3.09
CA PHE A 25 13.55 12.03 2.80
C PHE A 25 12.57 13.17 3.15
N CYS A 26 11.26 12.91 3.15
CA CYS A 26 10.23 13.89 3.47
C CYS A 26 9.76 13.83 4.93
N GLY A 27 10.34 12.98 5.78
CA GLY A 27 9.94 12.84 7.18
C GLY A 27 8.52 12.27 7.37
N LEU A 28 8.14 11.32 6.51
CA LEU A 28 6.84 10.64 6.54
C LEU A 28 7.00 9.17 6.89
N PHE A 29 5.91 8.57 7.33
CA PHE A 29 5.79 7.12 7.42
C PHE A 29 5.27 6.58 6.09
N GLY A 30 5.99 5.62 5.51
CA GLY A 30 5.64 5.00 4.23
C GLY A 30 5.63 3.48 4.32
N HIS A 31 4.55 2.86 3.89
CA HIS A 31 4.39 1.41 3.90
C HIS A 31 4.16 0.87 2.49
N LYS A 32 4.99 -0.09 2.10
CA LYS A 32 4.78 -0.92 0.90
C LYS A 32 4.00 -2.16 1.32
N ALA A 33 2.86 -2.42 0.69
CA ALA A 33 2.08 -3.61 0.97
C ALA A 33 2.88 -4.90 0.71
N THR A 34 2.47 -5.97 1.38
CA THR A 34 2.88 -7.34 1.04
C THR A 34 2.51 -7.63 -0.41
N GLY A 35 3.39 -8.33 -1.13
CA GLY A 35 3.16 -8.73 -2.52
C GLY A 35 1.85 -9.49 -2.67
N GLY A 36 0.91 -8.91 -3.41
CA GLY A 36 -0.41 -9.49 -3.68
C GLY A 36 -1.51 -9.09 -2.73
N LEU A 37 -1.21 -8.25 -1.73
CA LEU A 37 -2.22 -7.81 -0.77
C LEU A 37 -3.13 -6.71 -1.32
N VAL A 38 -2.57 -5.84 -2.15
CA VAL A 38 -3.29 -4.78 -2.83
C VAL A 38 -3.33 -5.12 -4.30
N PRO A 39 -4.52 -5.27 -4.90
CA PRO A 39 -4.63 -5.52 -6.33
C PRO A 39 -3.97 -4.38 -7.11
N ASN A 40 -3.04 -4.72 -7.99
CA ASN A 40 -2.47 -3.77 -8.94
C ASN A 40 -3.45 -3.41 -10.06
N THR A 41 -4.61 -4.09 -10.11
CA THR A 41 -5.60 -3.86 -11.14
C THR A 41 -6.19 -2.47 -11.11
N ARG A 42 -6.51 -1.92 -12.29
CA ARG A 42 -7.04 -0.55 -12.44
C ARG A 42 -6.13 0.55 -11.91
N THR A 43 -4.85 0.24 -11.67
CA THR A 43 -3.81 1.22 -11.34
C THR A 43 -2.84 1.36 -12.51
N HIS A 44 -1.88 2.28 -12.42
CA HIS A 44 -0.77 2.35 -13.37
C HIS A 44 0.14 1.11 -13.37
N LEU A 45 -0.05 0.20 -12.40
CA LEU A 45 0.68 -1.06 -12.25
C LEU A 45 0.02 -2.24 -12.98
N ASP A 46 -1.14 -2.04 -13.62
CA ASP A 46 -1.98 -3.09 -14.20
C ASP A 46 -1.32 -3.92 -15.32
N ASN A 47 -0.21 -3.42 -15.87
CA ASN A 47 0.58 -4.10 -16.91
C ASN A 47 1.74 -4.94 -16.35
N PHE A 48 1.97 -4.93 -15.03
CA PHE A 48 2.97 -5.81 -14.40
C PHE A 48 2.38 -7.19 -14.16
N HIS A 49 3.14 -8.23 -14.53
CA HIS A 49 2.72 -9.62 -14.44
C HIS A 49 3.79 -10.48 -13.75
N GLY A 50 3.39 -11.67 -13.30
CA GLY A 50 4.27 -12.65 -12.68
C GLY A 50 5.05 -12.11 -11.46
N ALA A 51 6.35 -12.39 -11.39
CA ALA A 51 7.19 -11.99 -10.25
C ALA A 51 7.27 -10.47 -10.08
N VAL A 52 7.24 -9.70 -11.17
CA VAL A 52 7.31 -8.23 -11.11
C VAL A 52 6.05 -7.66 -10.46
N CYS A 53 4.87 -8.25 -10.73
CA CYS A 53 3.63 -7.85 -10.08
C CYS A 53 3.74 -7.97 -8.54
N ARG A 54 4.35 -9.04 -8.02
CA ARG A 54 4.52 -9.23 -6.57
C ARG A 54 5.55 -8.31 -5.92
N ILE A 55 6.56 -7.86 -6.68
CA ILE A 55 7.60 -6.96 -6.16
C ILE A 55 7.14 -5.50 -6.25
N CYS A 56 6.44 -5.14 -7.34
CA CYS A 56 5.89 -3.81 -7.57
C CYS A 56 4.50 -3.72 -6.95
N GLN A 57 4.40 -3.06 -5.80
CA GLN A 57 3.16 -3.00 -5.04
C GLN A 57 2.73 -1.57 -4.77
N ALA A 58 1.43 -1.37 -4.67
CA ALA A 58 0.89 -0.15 -4.09
C ALA A 58 1.37 0.02 -2.65
N GLY A 59 1.49 1.27 -2.24
CA GLY A 59 1.85 1.65 -0.89
C GLY A 59 1.13 2.91 -0.45
N VAL A 60 1.23 3.22 0.84
CA VAL A 60 0.62 4.41 1.44
C VAL A 60 1.67 5.22 2.19
N VAL A 61 1.48 6.54 2.22
CA VAL A 61 2.28 7.46 3.04
C VAL A 61 1.38 8.36 3.87
N THR A 62 1.81 8.66 5.10
CA THR A 62 1.09 9.47 6.09
C THR A 62 2.08 10.15 7.04
N ARG A 63 1.62 11.14 7.81
CA ARG A 63 2.38 11.79 8.89
C ARG A 63 2.33 11.04 10.21
N HIS A 64 1.37 10.12 10.40
CA HIS A 64 1.19 9.37 11.65
C HIS A 64 1.29 7.87 11.40
N ALA A 65 2.18 7.19 12.13
CA ALA A 65 2.45 5.77 11.92
C ALA A 65 1.21 4.89 12.20
N GLU A 66 0.37 5.34 13.12
CA GLU A 66 -0.86 4.71 13.57
C GLU A 66 -1.87 4.53 12.41
N ASP A 67 -1.84 5.42 11.42
CA ASP A 67 -2.76 5.38 10.27
C ASP A 67 -2.39 4.30 9.26
N LEU A 68 -1.12 3.85 9.23
CA LEU A 68 -0.63 2.96 8.19
C LEU A 68 -1.47 1.68 8.09
N HIS A 69 -1.83 1.10 9.24
CA HIS A 69 -2.61 -0.13 9.27
C HIS A 69 -4.01 0.08 8.67
N ALA A 70 -4.71 1.14 9.09
CA ALA A 70 -6.03 1.49 8.58
C ALA A 70 -5.99 1.79 7.06
N LEU A 71 -4.97 2.53 6.62
CA LEU A 71 -4.81 2.91 5.22
C LEU A 71 -4.52 1.69 4.33
N VAL A 72 -3.69 0.74 4.80
CA VAL A 72 -3.44 -0.51 4.07
C VAL A 72 -4.70 -1.36 3.99
N GLN A 73 -5.46 -1.48 5.09
CA GLN A 73 -6.75 -2.19 5.06
C GLN A 73 -7.73 -1.60 4.06
N LEU A 74 -7.79 -0.27 3.93
CA LEU A 74 -8.68 0.42 3.00
C LEU A 74 -8.36 0.14 1.53
N VAL A 75 -7.10 -0.12 1.19
CA VAL A 75 -6.67 -0.40 -0.19
C VAL A 75 -6.46 -1.89 -0.46
N ALA A 76 -6.39 -2.72 0.59
CA ALA A 76 -6.32 -4.17 0.46
C ALA A 76 -7.60 -4.72 -0.15
N GLY A 77 -7.46 -5.81 -0.90
CA GLY A 77 -8.61 -6.43 -1.55
C GLY A 77 -8.28 -7.81 -2.10
N PRO A 78 -9.30 -8.61 -2.41
CA PRO A 78 -9.10 -9.87 -3.11
C PRO A 78 -8.45 -9.61 -4.48
N PRO A 79 -7.67 -10.57 -5.00
CA PRO A 79 -7.00 -10.42 -6.27
C PRO A 79 -8.08 -10.43 -7.35
N GLU A 80 -7.96 -9.54 -8.33
CA GLU A 80 -8.87 -9.52 -9.47
C GLU A 80 -8.36 -10.39 -10.64
N ARG A 81 -7.16 -10.99 -10.52
CA ARG A 81 -6.55 -11.89 -11.51
C ARG A 81 -5.92 -13.10 -10.82
N ASP A 82 -5.98 -14.27 -11.47
CA ASP A 82 -5.42 -15.56 -10.97
C ASP A 82 -3.88 -15.55 -10.83
N GLU A 83 -3.22 -14.47 -11.24
CA GLU A 83 -1.76 -14.31 -11.26
C GLU A 83 -1.16 -13.96 -9.90
N ASP A 84 -2.00 -13.80 -8.86
CA ASP A 84 -1.61 -13.27 -7.54
C ASP A 84 -2.00 -14.20 -6.37
N PRO A 85 -1.41 -15.41 -6.27
CA PRO A 85 -1.94 -16.51 -5.47
C PRO A 85 -1.63 -16.47 -3.96
N MET A 86 -1.57 -15.32 -3.29
CA MET A 86 -1.25 -15.25 -1.83
C MET A 86 -2.25 -14.49 -0.95
N VAL A 87 -3.39 -14.11 -1.50
CA VAL A 87 -4.47 -13.42 -0.77
C VAL A 87 -5.20 -14.28 0.26
N ASP A 88 -5.31 -15.59 0.06
CA ASP A 88 -6.14 -16.45 0.91
C ASP A 88 -5.57 -16.64 2.32
N GLU A 89 -4.25 -16.46 2.50
CA GLU A 89 -3.60 -16.64 3.80
C GLU A 89 -3.60 -15.36 4.66
N TYR A 90 -3.59 -14.16 4.04
CA TYR A 90 -3.38 -12.88 4.76
C TYR A 90 -4.61 -11.98 4.87
N LEU A 91 -5.64 -12.15 4.03
CA LEU A 91 -6.91 -11.43 4.17
C LEU A 91 -7.53 -11.51 5.58
N PRO A 92 -7.58 -12.66 6.28
CA PRO A 92 -8.18 -12.72 7.62
C PRO A 92 -7.44 -11.88 8.68
N ALA A 93 -6.14 -11.62 8.50
CA ALA A 93 -5.34 -10.80 9.44
C ALA A 93 -5.58 -9.28 9.28
N LEU A 94 -6.21 -8.85 8.18
CA LEU A 94 -6.56 -7.45 7.90
C LEU A 94 -8.01 -7.09 8.25
N VAL A 95 -8.76 -8.02 8.87
CA VAL A 95 -10.14 -7.77 9.33
C VAL A 95 -10.16 -7.27 10.78
N VAL A 96 -9.00 -7.11 11.43
CA VAL A 96 -8.93 -6.55 12.77
C VAL A 96 -9.33 -5.07 12.72
N PRO A 97 -10.23 -4.58 13.58
CA PRO A 97 -10.65 -3.18 13.54
C PRO A 97 -9.42 -2.27 13.68
N ALA A 98 -9.15 -1.49 12.63
CA ALA A 98 -8.05 -0.55 12.65
C ALA A 98 -8.34 0.62 13.61
N PRO A 99 -7.31 1.19 14.25
CA PRO A 99 -7.47 2.43 14.99
C PRO A 99 -7.97 3.55 14.05
N PRO A 100 -8.64 4.59 14.59
CA PRO A 100 -9.10 5.72 13.79
C PRO A 100 -7.92 6.40 13.09
N ILE A 101 -8.13 6.80 11.83
CA ILE A 101 -7.15 7.57 11.07
C ILE A 101 -7.03 8.96 11.69
N VAL A 102 -5.81 9.32 12.08
CA VAL A 102 -5.39 10.60 12.63
C VAL A 102 -4.99 11.52 11.46
N VAL A 103 -5.96 12.24 10.92
CA VAL A 103 -5.75 13.16 9.77
C VAL A 103 -5.28 14.55 10.20
#